data_AF-A0A9D4LSH6-F1
#
_entry.id   AF-A0A9D4LSH6-F1
#
_cell.length_a   1.000
_cell.length_b   1.000
_cell.length_c   1.000
_cell.angle_alpha   90.00
_cell.angle_beta   90.00
_cell.angle_gamma   90.00
#
_symmetry.space_group_name_H-M   'P 1'
#
loop_
_entity.id
_entity.type
_entity.pdbx_description
1 polymer ?
#
loop_
_entity_poly.entity_id
_entity_poly.type
_entity_poly.pdbx_seq_one_letter_code
_entity_poly.pdbx_strand_id
1 'polypeptide(L)' 'MAESEEQVHEVEDESKIAYKPPAVKTIDEIASIDENDESLRLYKEKLLGNVEERVFCKDF' A
#
# COMPACT_ATOMS: atom_id res chain seq x y z
N MET A 1 25.18 42.47 11.94
CA MET A 1 24.18 41.74 12.75
C MET A 1 23.01 41.44 11.85
N ALA A 2 23.03 40.26 11.22
CA ALA A 2 21.86 39.63 10.66
C ALA A 2 22.01 38.17 11.12
N GLU A 3 21.22 37.86 12.14
CA GLU A 3 21.17 36.63 12.89
C GLU A 3 20.72 35.51 11.93
N SER A 4 21.56 34.50 11.75
CA SER A 4 21.19 33.25 11.11
C SER A 4 20.43 32.41 12.12
N GLU A 5 19.10 32.52 12.12
CA GLU A 5 18.22 31.59 12.84
C GLU A 5 18.31 30.21 12.19
N GLU A 6 19.14 29.36 12.78
CA GLU A 6 19.18 27.92 12.52
C GLU A 6 18.00 27.29 13.27
N GLN A 7 16.88 27.12 12.56
CA GLN A 7 15.72 26.40 13.07
C GLN A 7 16.06 24.90 13.10
N VAL A 8 16.58 24.44 14.24
CA VAL A 8 16.74 23.02 14.54
C VAL A 8 15.35 22.39 14.62
N HIS A 9 14.99 21.61 13.60
CA HIS A 9 13.79 20.77 13.64
C HIS A 9 14.08 19.59 14.56
N GLU A 10 13.58 19.66 15.79
CA GLU A 10 13.63 18.58 16.78
C GLU A 10 12.93 17.34 16.20
N VAL A 11 13.73 16.34 15.84
CA VAL A 11 13.29 14.99 15.41
C VAL A 11 12.87 14.14 16.61
N GLU A 12 12.09 14.71 17.53
CA GLU A 12 11.52 13.97 18.67
C GLU A 12 10.10 13.51 18.32
N ASP A 13 9.96 12.54 17.40
CA ASP A 13 8.84 11.57 17.31
C ASP A 13 8.81 10.74 16.00
N GLU A 14 9.89 10.73 15.21
CA GLU A 14 9.98 9.93 13.97
C GLU A 14 9.82 8.41 14.22
N SER A 15 10.05 7.96 15.46
CA SER A 15 9.93 6.56 15.87
C SER A 15 8.51 6.12 16.26
N LYS A 16 7.59 7.05 16.60
CA LYS A 16 6.18 6.72 16.87
C LYS A 16 5.36 6.60 15.58
N ILE A 17 5.81 7.24 14.50
CA ILE A 17 5.19 7.19 13.16
C ILE A 17 5.94 6.17 12.26
N ALA A 18 6.68 5.23 12.87
CA ALA A 18 7.35 4.18 12.12
C ALA A 18 6.33 3.28 11.41
N TYR A 19 6.44 3.21 10.08
CA TYR A 19 5.62 2.32 9.25
C TYR A 19 5.73 0.87 9.73
N LYS A 20 4.59 0.28 10.08
CA LYS A 20 4.49 -1.16 10.34
C LYS A 20 4.06 -1.84 9.05
N PRO A 21 4.94 -2.63 8.41
CA PRO A 21 4.58 -3.30 7.17
C PRO A 21 3.36 -4.20 7.42
N PRO A 22 2.39 -4.22 6.49
CA PRO A 22 1.22 -5.08 6.59
C PRO A 22 1.65 -6.55 6.45
N ALA A 23 0.76 -7.44 6.89
CA ALA A 23 0.94 -8.87 6.64
C ALA A 23 1.05 -9.12 5.13
N VAL A 24 2.05 -9.92 4.74
CA VAL A 24 2.20 -10.37 3.36
C VAL A 24 1.03 -11.28 3.03
N LYS A 25 0.32 -10.97 1.95
CA LYS A 25 -0.79 -11.76 1.40
C LYS A 25 -0.58 -11.95 -0.09
N THR A 26 -1.00 -13.09 -0.60
CA THR A 26 -1.00 -13.37 -2.05
C THR A 26 -2.20 -12.71 -2.73
N ILE A 27 -2.13 -12.59 -4.06
CA ILE A 27 -3.23 -12.00 -4.86
C ILE A 27 -4.50 -12.85 -4.76
N ASP A 28 -4.37 -14.18 -4.77
CA ASP A 28 -5.50 -15.11 -4.65
C ASP A 28 -6.22 -14.93 -3.31
N GLU A 29 -5.47 -14.85 -2.20
CA GLU A 29 -6.02 -14.59 -0.87
C GLU A 29 -6.76 -13.24 -0.81
N ILE A 30 -6.19 -12.20 -1.43
CA ILE A 30 -6.82 -10.88 -1.51
C ILE A 30 -8.11 -10.93 -2.34
N ALA A 31 -8.14 -11.73 -3.42
CA ALA A 31 -9.32 -11.88 -4.28
C ALA A 31 -10.48 -12.60 -3.57
N SER A 32 -10.19 -13.66 -2.81
CA SER A 32 -11.20 -14.48 -2.12
C SER A 32 -11.81 -13.84 -0.87
N ILE A 33 -11.16 -12.84 -0.27
CA ILE A 33 -11.72 -12.11 0.89
C ILE A 33 -12.95 -11.31 0.43
N ASP A 34 -14.09 -11.39 1.11
CA ASP A 34 -15.27 -10.57 0.78
C ASP A 34 -15.72 -10.68 -0.70
N GLU A 35 -15.67 -11.88 -1.27
CA GLU A 35 -16.06 -12.15 -2.67
C GLU A 35 -17.52 -11.79 -3.00
N ASN A 36 -18.38 -11.69 -1.98
CA ASN A 36 -19.78 -11.30 -2.16
C ASN A 36 -20.01 -9.79 -2.11
N ASP A 37 -18.98 -8.99 -1.82
CA ASP A 37 -19.07 -7.53 -1.81
C ASP A 37 -18.71 -6.96 -3.20
N GLU A 38 -19.75 -6.56 -3.94
CA GLU A 38 -19.61 -6.02 -5.30
C GLU A 38 -18.70 -4.78 -5.35
N SER A 39 -18.71 -3.94 -4.31
CA SER A 39 -17.88 -2.73 -4.26
C SER A 39 -16.41 -3.09 -4.09
N LEU A 40 -16.10 -4.05 -3.22
CA LEU A 40 -14.74 -4.54 -3.02
C LEU A 40 -14.23 -5.32 -4.24
N ARG A 41 -15.08 -6.09 -4.92
CA ARG A 41 -14.71 -6.73 -6.20
C ARG A 41 -14.29 -5.71 -7.24
N LEU A 42 -15.11 -4.66 -7.46
CA LEU A 42 -14.81 -3.61 -8.42
C LEU A 42 -13.52 -2.85 -8.05
N TYR A 43 -13.31 -2.59 -6.76
CA TYR A 43 -12.09 -1.94 -6.27
C TYR A 43 -10.85 -2.80 -6.51
N LYS A 44 -10.93 -4.10 -6.22
CA LYS A 44 -9.85 -5.05 -6.47
C LYS A 44 -9.56 -5.19 -7.95
N GLU A 45 -10.58 -5.30 -8.81
CA GLU A 45 -10.40 -5.35 -10.26
C GLU A 45 -9.79 -4.05 -10.79
N LYS A 46 -10.15 -2.89 -10.22
CA LYS A 46 -9.58 -1.60 -10.65
C LYS A 46 -8.11 -1.43 -10.27
N LEU A 47 -7.68 -1.96 -9.12
CA LEU A 47 -6.29 -1.88 -8.65
C LEU A 47 -5.41 -3.02 -9.16
N LEU A 48 -5.96 -4.23 -9.17
CA LEU A 48 -5.28 -5.46 -9.52
C LEU A 48 -5.55 -5.86 -10.98
N GLY A 49 -6.40 -5.17 -11.73
CA GLY A 49 -6.85 -5.65 -13.04
C GLY A 49 -7.70 -6.91 -12.92
N ASN A 50 -8.03 -7.52 -14.06
CA ASN A 50 -8.63 -8.84 -14.07
C ASN A 50 -7.61 -9.86 -13.54
N VAL A 51 -7.80 -10.36 -12.33
CA VAL A 51 -6.94 -11.36 -11.70
C VAL A 51 -6.90 -12.65 -12.55
N GLU A 52 -8.01 -12.98 -13.20
CA GLU A 52 -8.11 -14.11 -14.14
C GLU A 52 -7.32 -13.86 -15.45
N GLU A 53 -7.05 -12.61 -15.81
CA GLU A 53 -6.28 -12.21 -17.00
C GLU A 53 -4.80 -11.92 -16.67
N ARG A 54 -4.41 -11.86 -15.39
CA ARG A 54 -3.03 -11.59 -14.94
C ARG A 54 -2.02 -12.70 -15.24
N VAL A 55 -2.45 -13.80 -15.85
CA VAL A 55 -1.58 -14.93 -16.23
C VAL A 55 -0.57 -14.55 -17.33
N PHE A 56 -0.71 -13.38 -17.97
CA PHE A 56 0.10 -12.96 -19.13
C PHE A 56 1.48 -12.35 -18.86
N CYS A 57 2.00 -12.31 -17.63
CA CYS A 57 3.33 -11.70 -17.34
C CYS A 57 4.41 -12.70 -16.88
N LYS A 58 4.24 -14.00 -17.10
CA LYS A 58 5.25 -15.02 -16.74
C LYS A 58 6.27 -15.33 -17.84
N ASP A 59 6.19 -14.66 -19.00
CA ASP A 59 7.01 -14.95 -20.19
C ASP A 59 7.86 -13.75 -20.66
N PHE A 60 8.61 -13.11 -19.76
CA PHE A 60 9.74 -12.23 -20.09
C PHE A 60 10.95 -12.50 -19.20
#